data_AF-A0A3M6WS54-F1
#
_entry.id   AF-A0A3M6WS54-F1
#
_cell.length_a   1.000
_cell.length_b   1.000
_cell.length_c   1.000
_cell.angle_alpha   90.00
_cell.angle_beta   90.00
_cell.angle_gamma   90.00
#
_symmetry.space_group_name_H-M   'P 1'
#
loop_
_entity.id
_entity.type
_entity.pdbx_description
1 polymer ?
#
loop_
_entity_poly.entity_id
_entity_poly.type
_entity_poly.pdbx_seq_one_letter_code
_entity_poly.pdbx_strand_id
1 'polypeptide(L)'
;MGTGKKEATRRERQHKTGDGMGNVRTKGENFYRSAKRVKALNMYKGGEAQHNARGDVTKAAAYQGTETPKARVEPNRKWFTNTRVISQDALAAFRGAVEEKSKDPYSYLLKQNKLPMSLINDNKDKERKDGLVQHKAKIRIESEAFGDTFGPKAQRKRPRLAVSSIEDLAQGIDKDHARHRERQEEARYLAGQSHDDQNNLPLDSVHGADAGELTTAREPVFSKGQSKRIWNELYKVIDSSDVVIHVLDARDPLGTRCRSVEKYIREEAPHKHLLFLINKCDLIPTSVAVRPTFLFLSVSATLHPFQLHFLSF
;
A
#
# COMPACT_ATOMS: atom_id res chain seq x y z
N MET A 1 -30.64 7.89 -55.91
CA MET A 1 -29.33 7.98 -55.20
C MET A 1 -29.47 8.87 -53.98
N GLY A 2 -29.03 8.44 -52.79
CA GLY A 2 -29.18 9.22 -51.56
C GLY A 2 -28.26 10.45 -51.52
N THR A 3 -28.84 11.65 -51.50
CA THR A 3 -28.12 12.94 -51.39
C THR A 3 -27.75 13.25 -49.93
N GLY A 4 -28.60 12.87 -48.97
CA GLY A 4 -28.43 13.22 -47.55
C GLY A 4 -27.43 12.36 -46.74
N LYS A 5 -27.09 11.15 -47.18
CA LYS A 5 -26.17 10.22 -46.47
C LYS A 5 -24.78 10.16 -47.11
N LYS A 6 -24.29 11.28 -47.64
CA LYS A 6 -22.93 11.43 -48.16
C LYS A 6 -22.04 12.16 -47.18
N GLU A 7 -20.75 11.81 -47.16
CA GLU A 7 -19.79 12.40 -46.24
C GLU A 7 -19.51 13.89 -46.54
N ALA A 8 -19.57 14.29 -47.82
CA ALA A 8 -19.54 15.71 -48.20
C ALA A 8 -20.71 16.49 -47.58
N THR A 9 -21.94 16.05 -47.82
CA THR A 9 -23.17 16.68 -47.30
C THR A 9 -23.26 16.63 -45.77
N ARG A 10 -22.74 15.57 -45.13
CA ARG A 10 -22.64 15.51 -43.65
C ARG A 10 -21.73 16.62 -43.12
N ARG A 11 -20.59 16.86 -43.76
CA ARG A 11 -19.60 17.84 -43.30
C ARG A 11 -20.08 19.26 -43.52
N GLU A 12 -20.74 19.53 -44.64
CA GLU A 12 -21.40 20.82 -44.91
C GLU A 12 -22.45 21.12 -43.83
N ARG A 13 -23.33 20.14 -43.52
CA ARG A 13 -24.31 20.28 -42.41
C ARG A 13 -23.68 20.46 -41.03
N GLN A 14 -22.49 19.90 -40.81
CA GLN A 14 -21.76 20.05 -39.55
C GLN A 14 -20.86 21.30 -39.55
N HIS A 15 -20.88 22.12 -40.60
CA HIS A 15 -20.02 23.29 -40.77
C HIS A 15 -18.51 22.97 -40.62
N LYS A 16 -18.09 21.74 -40.99
CA LYS A 16 -16.70 21.25 -40.91
C LYS A 16 -15.94 21.36 -42.23
N THR A 17 -16.41 22.21 -43.14
CA THR A 17 -15.87 22.37 -44.50
C THR A 17 -14.87 23.52 -44.62
N GLY A 18 -14.78 24.42 -43.64
CA GLY A 18 -14.04 25.69 -43.73
C GLY A 18 -12.59 25.70 -43.21
N ASP A 19 -12.06 24.62 -42.63
CA ASP A 19 -10.79 24.67 -41.88
C ASP A 19 -9.51 24.79 -42.74
N GLY A 20 -9.60 24.88 -44.07
CA GLY A 20 -8.43 24.94 -44.98
C GLY A 20 -7.54 23.67 -45.01
N MET A 21 -7.72 22.75 -44.05
CA MET A 21 -6.94 21.53 -43.86
C MET A 21 -7.63 20.29 -44.47
N GLY A 22 -8.16 20.43 -45.68
CA GLY A 22 -8.92 19.37 -46.37
C GLY A 22 -8.11 18.10 -46.67
N ASN A 23 -6.77 18.19 -46.66
CA ASN A 23 -5.81 17.11 -46.90
C ASN A 23 -5.47 16.27 -45.65
N VAL A 24 -5.68 16.77 -44.43
CA VAL A 24 -5.32 16.08 -43.16
C VAL A 24 -6.44 15.14 -42.68
N ARG A 25 -7.23 14.60 -43.60
CA ARG A 25 -8.36 13.72 -43.27
C ARG A 25 -7.87 12.31 -42.97
N THR A 26 -8.40 11.72 -41.91
CA THR A 26 -8.03 10.35 -41.52
C THR A 26 -8.95 9.35 -42.24
N LYS A 27 -8.37 8.39 -42.95
CA LYS A 27 -9.13 7.34 -43.64
C LYS A 27 -10.00 6.57 -42.65
N GLY A 28 -11.30 6.42 -42.98
CA GLY A 28 -12.26 5.71 -42.13
C GLY A 28 -13.06 6.59 -41.17
N GLU A 29 -12.91 7.92 -41.25
CA GLU A 29 -13.84 8.85 -40.60
C GLU A 29 -15.23 8.75 -41.22
N ASN A 30 -16.27 8.67 -40.38
CA ASN A 30 -17.66 8.60 -40.79
C ASN A 30 -18.58 9.20 -39.70
N PHE A 31 -19.89 9.07 -39.86
CA PHE A 31 -20.87 9.57 -38.89
C PHE A 31 -20.66 9.06 -37.45
N TYR A 32 -20.22 7.81 -37.28
CA TYR A 32 -20.05 7.18 -35.95
C TYR A 32 -18.63 7.32 -35.39
N ARG A 33 -17.62 7.50 -36.25
CA ARG A 33 -16.20 7.48 -35.88
C ARG A 33 -15.55 8.79 -36.30
N SER A 34 -15.25 9.61 -35.30
CA SER A 34 -14.40 10.80 -35.48
C SER A 34 -12.96 10.42 -35.77
N ALA A 35 -12.18 11.32 -36.38
CA ALA A 35 -10.76 11.10 -36.66
C ALA A 35 -9.95 10.64 -35.42
N LYS A 36 -10.24 11.21 -34.23
CA LYS A 36 -9.60 10.78 -32.95
C LYS A 36 -9.94 9.32 -32.62
N ARG A 37 -11.22 8.94 -32.73
CA ARG A 37 -11.68 7.57 -32.46
C ARG A 37 -11.08 6.57 -33.47
N VAL A 38 -10.97 6.96 -34.73
CA VAL A 38 -10.33 6.13 -35.77
C VAL A 38 -8.86 5.89 -35.45
N LYS A 39 -8.10 6.93 -35.07
CA LYS A 39 -6.69 6.78 -34.66
C LYS A 39 -6.54 5.83 -33.47
N ALA A 40 -7.38 5.96 -32.45
CA ALA A 40 -7.38 5.07 -31.28
C ALA A 40 -7.72 3.61 -31.65
N LEU A 41 -8.71 3.39 -32.53
CA LEU A 41 -9.05 2.04 -32.99
C LEU A 41 -7.95 1.41 -33.84
N ASN A 42 -7.26 2.22 -34.64
CA ASN A 42 -6.14 1.76 -35.45
C ASN A 42 -4.93 1.38 -34.60
N MET A 43 -4.83 1.83 -33.34
CA MET A 43 -3.78 1.39 -32.42
C MET A 43 -3.84 -0.13 -32.17
N TYR A 44 -5.04 -0.71 -32.01
CA TYR A 44 -5.20 -2.16 -31.77
C TYR A 44 -4.91 -3.02 -33.00
N LYS A 45 -4.96 -2.44 -34.20
CA LYS A 45 -4.69 -3.12 -35.48
C LYS A 45 -3.30 -2.83 -36.04
N GLY A 46 -2.67 -1.77 -35.54
CA GLY A 46 -1.36 -1.32 -35.98
C GLY A 46 -0.26 -1.87 -35.08
N GLY A 47 0.94 -1.32 -35.25
CA GLY A 47 2.11 -1.70 -34.44
C GLY A 47 3.01 -2.74 -35.10
N GLU A 48 2.59 -3.31 -36.23
CA GLU A 48 3.43 -4.21 -37.02
C GLU A 48 4.42 -3.44 -37.90
N ALA A 49 5.58 -4.05 -38.14
CA ALA A 49 6.55 -3.54 -39.09
C ALA A 49 6.08 -3.78 -40.53
N GLN A 50 6.31 -2.80 -41.41
CA GLN A 50 6.03 -2.94 -42.84
C GLN A 50 7.29 -3.45 -43.54
N HIS A 51 7.12 -4.37 -44.48
CA HIS A 51 8.19 -5.01 -45.23
C HIS A 51 8.01 -4.80 -46.73
N ASN A 52 9.10 -4.79 -47.48
CA ASN A 52 9.06 -4.87 -48.94
C ASN A 52 8.87 -6.34 -49.38
N ALA A 53 8.71 -6.57 -50.70
CA ALA A 53 8.57 -7.91 -51.24
C ALA A 53 9.82 -8.80 -51.06
N ARG A 54 10.98 -8.22 -50.76
CA ARG A 54 12.25 -8.93 -50.49
C ARG A 54 12.38 -9.33 -49.01
N GLY A 55 11.48 -8.87 -48.15
CA GLY A 55 11.51 -9.11 -46.70
C GLY A 55 12.25 -8.04 -45.89
N ASP A 56 12.75 -6.97 -46.50
CA ASP A 56 13.40 -5.87 -45.78
C ASP A 56 12.35 -4.96 -45.12
N VAL A 57 12.62 -4.57 -43.88
CA VAL A 57 11.75 -3.65 -43.12
C VAL A 57 11.79 -2.25 -43.75
N THR A 58 10.68 -1.81 -44.32
CA THR A 58 10.51 -0.45 -44.86
C THR A 58 10.08 0.56 -43.81
N LYS A 59 9.34 0.09 -42.79
CA LYS A 59 8.90 0.90 -41.66
C LYS A 59 8.91 0.05 -40.40
N ALA A 60 9.70 0.47 -39.41
CA ALA A 60 9.74 -0.19 -38.12
C ALA A 60 8.37 -0.15 -37.42
N ALA A 61 8.13 -1.15 -36.57
CA ALA A 61 6.99 -1.21 -35.68
C ALA A 61 6.93 0.02 -34.75
N ALA A 62 5.75 0.30 -34.22
CA ALA A 62 5.57 1.42 -33.29
C ALA A 62 6.48 1.23 -32.06
N TYR A 63 7.20 2.29 -31.68
CA TYR A 63 8.16 2.30 -30.56
C TYR A 63 9.37 1.37 -30.70
N GLN A 64 9.65 0.84 -31.90
CA GLN A 64 10.80 -0.02 -32.18
C GLN A 64 11.75 0.60 -33.22
N GLY A 65 11.97 1.91 -33.14
CA GLY A 65 12.93 2.60 -34.00
C GLY A 65 14.37 2.18 -33.66
N THR A 66 15.15 1.81 -34.68
CA THR A 66 16.56 1.40 -34.53
C THR A 66 17.51 2.60 -34.37
N GLU A 67 17.05 3.81 -34.66
CA GLU A 67 17.87 5.01 -34.62
C GLU A 67 18.27 5.38 -33.19
N THR A 68 19.58 5.53 -32.95
CA THR A 68 20.10 5.97 -31.66
C THR A 68 19.97 7.50 -31.53
N PRO A 69 19.23 8.03 -30.55
CA PRO A 69 19.06 9.46 -30.40
C PRO A 69 20.35 10.13 -29.91
N LYS A 70 20.58 11.37 -30.33
CA LYS A 70 21.66 12.21 -29.78
C LYS A 70 21.25 12.74 -28.39
N ALA A 71 21.53 11.97 -27.35
CA ALA A 71 21.21 12.33 -25.96
C ALA A 71 22.22 13.34 -25.39
N ARG A 72 22.08 14.62 -25.74
CA ARG A 72 22.85 15.73 -25.13
C ARG A 72 21.93 16.61 -24.29
N VAL A 73 22.37 16.95 -23.08
CA VAL A 73 21.69 17.91 -22.20
C VAL A 73 22.31 19.27 -22.40
N GLU A 74 21.50 20.25 -22.77
CA GLU A 74 21.92 21.65 -22.88
C GLU A 74 22.33 22.22 -21.51
N PRO A 75 23.49 22.88 -21.40
CA PRO A 75 23.83 23.64 -20.21
C PRO A 75 22.87 24.83 -20.08
N ASN A 76 22.05 24.84 -19.04
CA ASN A 76 21.06 25.88 -18.78
C ASN A 76 21.13 26.36 -17.32
N ARG A 77 21.16 27.68 -17.09
CA ARG A 77 21.24 28.23 -15.72
C ARG A 77 20.01 27.87 -14.87
N LYS A 78 18.87 27.59 -15.53
CA LYS A 78 17.62 27.18 -14.87
C LYS A 78 17.73 25.87 -14.10
N TRP A 79 18.69 24.99 -14.44
CA TRP A 79 18.92 23.75 -13.69
C TRP A 79 19.30 23.99 -12.23
N PHE A 80 19.91 25.15 -11.95
CA PHE A 80 20.43 25.50 -10.63
C PHE A 80 19.52 26.47 -9.87
N THR A 81 18.37 26.85 -10.44
CA THR A 81 17.37 27.66 -9.75
C THR A 81 16.40 26.75 -9.00
N ASN A 82 15.97 27.17 -7.80
CA ASN A 82 14.95 26.47 -7.04
C ASN A 82 13.67 26.30 -7.87
N THR A 83 13.25 25.05 -8.09
CA THR A 83 12.09 24.71 -8.94
C THR A 83 10.76 24.74 -8.18
N ARG A 84 10.77 24.52 -6.87
CA ARG A 84 9.58 24.57 -6.00
C ARG A 84 9.99 25.09 -4.62
N VAL A 85 9.41 26.22 -4.21
CA VAL A 85 9.63 26.85 -2.90
C VAL A 85 8.28 27.01 -2.19
N ILE A 86 8.26 26.81 -0.88
CA ILE A 86 7.09 27.03 -0.02
C ILE A 86 7.51 27.88 1.19
N SER A 87 6.68 28.83 1.61
CA SER A 87 6.93 29.60 2.83
C SER A 87 6.59 28.79 4.07
N GLN A 88 7.23 29.10 5.20
CA GLN A 88 7.01 28.37 6.44
C GLN A 88 5.57 28.51 6.95
N ASP A 89 4.97 29.69 6.81
CA ASP A 89 3.59 29.95 7.25
C ASP A 89 2.58 29.15 6.42
N ALA A 90 2.79 29.10 5.10
CA ALA A 90 1.94 28.29 4.20
C ALA A 90 2.09 26.79 4.51
N LEU A 91 3.30 26.34 4.86
CA LEU A 91 3.57 24.97 5.25
C LEU A 91 2.88 24.60 6.57
N ALA A 92 2.92 25.49 7.57
CA ALA A 92 2.23 25.31 8.85
C ALA A 92 0.71 25.25 8.68
N ALA A 93 0.14 26.19 7.92
CA ALA A 93 -1.29 26.19 7.60
C ALA A 93 -1.71 24.92 6.84
N PHE A 94 -0.89 24.47 5.89
CA PHE A 94 -1.13 23.24 5.14
C PHE A 94 -1.09 21.98 6.02
N ARG A 95 -0.15 21.89 6.95
CA ARG A 95 -0.09 20.79 7.94
C ARG A 95 -1.37 20.74 8.78
N GLY A 96 -1.85 21.89 9.26
CA GLY A 96 -3.10 21.97 10.03
C GLY A 96 -4.31 21.48 9.23
N ALA A 97 -4.47 21.97 8.00
CA ALA A 97 -5.59 21.60 7.14
C ALA A 97 -5.57 20.11 6.74
N VAL A 98 -4.40 19.56 6.43
CA VAL A 98 -4.27 18.13 6.08
C VAL A 98 -4.50 17.25 7.30
N GLU A 99 -4.04 17.63 8.49
CA GLU A 99 -4.28 16.86 9.70
C GLU A 99 -5.77 16.80 10.05
N GLU A 100 -6.49 17.92 9.95
CA GLU A 100 -7.93 17.98 10.17
C GLU A 100 -8.68 17.05 9.20
N LYS A 101 -8.35 17.12 7.91
CA LYS A 101 -9.02 16.32 6.86
C LYS A 101 -8.58 14.86 6.82
N SER A 102 -7.35 14.54 7.21
CA SER A 102 -6.84 13.16 7.24
C SER A 102 -7.56 12.27 8.27
N LYS A 103 -8.14 12.88 9.31
CA LYS A 103 -8.91 12.18 10.34
C LYS A 103 -10.34 11.89 9.91
N ASP A 104 -10.85 12.59 8.90
CA ASP A 104 -12.20 12.40 8.39
C ASP A 104 -12.24 11.27 7.34
N PRO A 105 -12.85 10.11 7.64
CA PRO A 105 -12.93 8.98 6.71
C PRO A 105 -13.85 9.21 5.52
N TYR A 106 -14.64 10.28 5.51
CA TYR A 106 -15.54 10.64 4.41
C TYR A 106 -14.89 11.57 3.39
N SER A 107 -13.78 12.22 3.74
CA SER A 107 -13.08 13.14 2.87
C SER A 107 -11.86 12.49 2.21
N TYR A 108 -11.72 12.68 0.90
CA TYR A 108 -10.63 12.08 0.12
C TYR A 108 -9.82 13.14 -0.62
N LEU A 109 -8.49 12.99 -0.57
CA LEU A 109 -7.57 13.89 -1.27
C LEU A 109 -7.31 13.40 -2.70
N LEU A 110 -7.92 14.07 -3.69
CA LEU A 110 -7.86 13.66 -5.11
C LEU A 110 -6.52 13.94 -5.80
N LYS A 111 -5.82 15.03 -5.43
CA LYS A 111 -4.61 15.50 -6.15
C LYS A 111 -3.37 15.50 -5.25
N GLN A 112 -2.86 14.32 -4.95
CA GLN A 112 -1.70 14.14 -4.06
C GLN A 112 -0.36 14.51 -4.74
N ASN A 113 -0.20 14.24 -6.04
CA ASN A 113 1.07 14.37 -6.77
C ASN A 113 1.65 15.81 -6.83
N LYS A 114 0.82 16.83 -6.62
CA LYS A 114 1.26 18.24 -6.64
C LYS A 114 1.61 18.77 -5.26
N LEU A 115 1.23 18.07 -4.20
CA LEU A 115 1.39 18.52 -2.82
C LEU A 115 2.66 17.91 -2.21
N PRO A 116 3.44 18.67 -1.40
CA PRO A 116 4.64 18.16 -0.76
C PRO A 116 4.28 17.31 0.48
N MET A 117 3.71 16.13 0.26
CA MET A 117 3.24 15.23 1.32
C MET A 117 4.37 14.75 2.25
N SER A 118 5.62 14.69 1.77
CA SER A 118 6.78 14.33 2.59
C SER A 118 6.99 15.29 3.77
N LEU A 119 6.73 16.59 3.59
CA LEU A 119 6.92 17.62 4.60
C LEU A 119 5.85 17.60 5.71
N ILE A 120 4.78 16.80 5.55
CA ILE A 120 3.68 16.72 6.52
C ILE A 120 4.04 15.78 7.67
N ASN A 121 4.72 14.67 7.39
CA ASN A 121 4.93 13.57 8.34
C ASN A 121 6.25 13.66 9.13
N ASP A 122 7.10 14.66 8.87
CA ASP A 122 8.45 14.76 9.46
C ASP A 122 8.48 14.86 10.99
N ASN A 123 7.39 15.26 11.63
CA ASN A 123 7.33 15.62 13.05
C ASN A 123 6.72 14.57 14.00
N LYS A 124 6.13 13.47 13.50
CA LYS A 124 5.24 12.63 14.33
C LYS A 124 5.92 11.47 15.06
N ASP A 125 6.94 10.83 14.47
CA ASP A 125 7.38 9.52 14.95
C ASP A 125 8.79 9.47 15.56
N LYS A 126 9.53 10.58 15.58
CA LYS A 126 10.94 10.56 15.98
C LYS A 126 11.28 11.80 16.79
N GLU A 127 11.74 11.61 18.02
CA GLU A 127 12.44 12.63 18.82
C GLU A 127 13.70 13.07 18.05
N ARG A 128 13.54 13.98 17.08
CA ARG A 128 14.64 14.59 16.36
C ARG A 128 15.09 15.81 17.15
N LYS A 129 16.25 15.72 17.81
CA LYS A 129 17.09 16.92 18.03
C LYS A 129 17.83 17.20 16.71
N ASP A 130 17.69 18.41 16.17
CA ASP A 130 18.38 18.90 14.97
C ASP A 130 18.13 18.14 13.65
N GLY A 131 16.91 17.61 13.44
CA GLY A 131 16.48 17.11 12.13
C GLY A 131 17.01 15.73 11.71
N LEU A 132 17.90 15.11 12.48
CA LEU A 132 18.36 13.73 12.28
C LEU A 132 17.53 12.71 13.08
N VAL A 133 17.25 11.58 12.44
CA VAL A 133 16.68 10.39 13.07
C VAL A 133 17.78 9.70 13.88
N GLN A 134 17.76 9.89 15.20
CA GLN A 134 18.74 9.28 16.10
C GLN A 134 18.20 7.98 16.69
N HIS A 135 18.52 6.85 16.08
CA HIS A 135 18.32 5.56 16.74
C HIS A 135 19.38 5.41 17.84
N LYS A 136 18.96 5.26 19.11
CA LYS A 136 19.87 5.06 20.27
C LYS A 136 20.88 3.92 20.05
N ALA A 137 20.47 2.89 19.30
CA ALA A 137 21.34 1.78 18.90
C ALA A 137 22.46 2.21 17.93
N LYS A 138 22.17 3.12 16.98
CA LYS A 138 23.17 3.63 16.03
C LYS A 138 24.24 4.47 16.74
N ILE A 139 23.82 5.35 17.65
CA ILE A 139 24.74 6.12 18.49
C ILE A 139 25.65 5.19 19.28
N ARG A 140 25.08 4.13 19.88
CA ARG A 140 25.87 3.15 20.64
C ARG A 140 26.88 2.41 19.77
N ILE A 141 26.50 1.97 18.56
CA ILE A 141 27.41 1.28 17.63
C ILE A 141 28.52 2.21 17.14
N GLU A 142 28.21 3.48 16.87
CA GLU A 142 29.19 4.48 16.43
C GLU A 142 30.17 4.87 17.55
N SER A 143 29.70 4.92 18.80
CA SER A 143 30.55 5.23 19.95
C SER A 143 31.34 4.03 20.49
N GLU A 144 30.77 2.83 20.35
CA GLU A 144 31.26 1.59 20.95
C GLU A 144 31.11 0.46 19.93
N ALA A 145 32.08 0.36 19.00
CA ALA A 145 32.07 -0.67 17.98
C ALA A 145 32.23 -2.08 18.61
N PHE A 146 31.72 -3.11 17.92
CA PHE A 146 31.73 -4.49 18.44
C PHE A 146 33.14 -5.00 18.76
N GLY A 147 34.12 -4.75 17.88
CA GLY A 147 35.50 -5.19 18.09
C GLY A 147 36.21 -4.49 19.26
N ASP A 148 35.75 -3.30 19.64
CA ASP A 148 36.30 -2.53 20.76
C ASP A 148 35.60 -2.87 22.08
N THR A 149 34.37 -3.40 22.02
CA THR A 149 33.59 -3.81 23.19
C THR A 149 33.77 -5.28 23.57
N PHE A 150 33.96 -6.16 22.59
CA PHE A 150 34.10 -7.61 22.77
C PHE A 150 35.21 -8.18 21.89
N GLY A 151 35.95 -9.17 22.40
CA GLY A 151 37.00 -9.89 21.68
C GLY A 151 38.43 -9.56 22.13
N PRO A 152 39.46 -10.09 21.44
CA PRO A 152 40.85 -9.99 21.87
C PRO A 152 41.39 -8.55 21.94
N LYS A 153 40.82 -7.64 21.14
CA LYS A 153 41.19 -6.21 21.09
C LYS A 153 40.26 -5.31 21.93
N ALA A 154 39.41 -5.90 22.77
CA ALA A 154 38.43 -5.15 23.55
C ALA A 154 39.09 -4.12 24.48
N GLN A 155 38.70 -2.85 24.29
CA GLN A 155 39.14 -1.70 25.08
C GLN A 155 38.20 -1.43 26.27
N ARG A 156 36.97 -1.96 26.27
CA ARG A 156 36.01 -1.76 27.35
C ARG A 156 36.39 -2.54 28.61
N LYS A 157 36.81 -1.83 29.66
CA LYS A 157 37.19 -2.43 30.96
C LYS A 157 36.10 -2.39 32.04
N ARG A 158 35.10 -1.49 31.93
CA ARG A 158 34.04 -1.32 32.94
C ARG A 158 32.66 -1.27 32.27
N PRO A 159 31.62 -1.90 32.87
CA PRO A 159 30.26 -1.79 32.37
C PRO A 159 29.67 -0.40 32.69
N ARG A 160 28.86 0.13 31.78
CA ARG A 160 27.99 1.27 32.07
C ARG A 160 26.70 0.75 32.68
N LEU A 161 26.61 0.79 34.00
CA LEU A 161 25.43 0.41 34.75
C LEU A 161 24.47 1.60 34.87
N ALA A 162 23.17 1.33 34.85
CA ALA A 162 22.13 2.35 35.07
C ALA A 162 21.82 2.57 36.56
N VAL A 163 22.45 1.80 37.45
CA VAL A 163 22.28 1.83 38.90
C VAL A 163 23.42 2.60 39.56
N SER A 164 23.12 3.31 40.65
CA SER A 164 24.11 4.13 41.38
C SER A 164 24.66 3.46 42.64
N SER A 165 23.92 2.52 43.24
CA SER A 165 24.29 1.80 44.45
C SER A 165 24.02 0.30 44.33
N ILE A 166 24.66 -0.49 45.20
CA ILE A 166 24.45 -1.95 45.24
C ILE A 166 23.05 -2.32 45.74
N GLU A 167 22.46 -1.47 46.58
CA GLU A 167 21.10 -1.60 47.08
C GLU A 167 20.08 -1.43 45.94
N ASP A 168 20.26 -0.43 45.07
CA ASP A 168 19.41 -0.21 43.89
C ASP A 168 19.50 -1.39 42.90
N LEU A 169 20.69 -1.97 42.76
CA LEU A 169 20.89 -3.19 41.97
C LEU A 169 20.13 -4.39 42.56
N ALA A 170 20.21 -4.60 43.88
CA ALA A 170 19.50 -5.69 44.56
C ALA A 170 17.98 -5.58 44.38
N GLN A 171 17.43 -4.38 44.58
CA GLN A 171 16.01 -4.11 44.35
C GLN A 171 15.59 -4.30 42.88
N GLY A 172 16.47 -3.98 41.93
CA GLY A 172 16.26 -4.26 40.51
C GLY A 172 16.22 -5.76 40.21
N ILE A 173 17.15 -6.53 40.79
CA ILE A 173 17.22 -7.99 40.64
C ILE A 173 15.96 -8.66 41.21
N ASP A 174 15.50 -8.25 42.39
CA ASP A 174 14.29 -8.82 43.00
C ASP A 174 13.05 -8.59 42.12
N LYS A 175 12.92 -7.39 41.54
CA LYS A 175 11.84 -7.06 40.60
C LYS A 175 11.93 -7.88 39.32
N ASP A 176 13.13 -8.01 38.74
CA ASP A 176 13.32 -8.78 37.50
C ASP A 176 13.13 -10.29 37.73
N HIS A 177 13.53 -10.80 38.89
CA HIS A 177 13.31 -12.18 39.29
C HIS A 177 11.83 -12.47 39.57
N ALA A 178 11.11 -11.55 40.22
CA ALA A 178 9.66 -11.63 40.38
C ALA A 178 8.95 -11.65 39.02
N ARG A 179 9.31 -10.76 38.08
CA ARG A 179 8.79 -10.75 36.70
C ARG A 179 9.10 -12.03 35.94
N HIS A 180 10.30 -12.58 36.14
CA HIS A 180 10.68 -13.83 35.50
C HIS A 180 9.86 -15.00 36.03
N ARG A 181 9.64 -15.08 37.34
CA ARG A 181 8.76 -16.08 37.97
C ARG A 181 7.32 -15.93 37.49
N GLU A 182 6.78 -14.72 37.50
CA GLU A 182 5.44 -14.43 36.99
C GLU A 182 5.30 -14.88 35.52
N ARG A 183 6.27 -14.55 34.66
CA ARG A 183 6.27 -15.02 33.26
C ARG A 183 6.35 -16.55 33.14
N GLN A 184 7.12 -17.21 33.99
CA GLN A 184 7.21 -18.67 34.00
C GLN A 184 5.89 -19.30 34.45
N GLU A 185 5.25 -18.73 35.47
CA GLU A 185 3.94 -19.15 35.96
C GLU A 185 2.86 -18.93 34.90
N GLU A 186 2.80 -17.74 34.29
CA GLU A 186 1.92 -17.43 33.16
C GLU A 186 2.11 -18.42 32.01
N ALA A 187 3.35 -18.72 31.64
CA ALA A 187 3.66 -19.69 30.59
C ALA A 187 3.17 -21.11 30.95
N ARG A 188 3.29 -21.52 32.21
CA ARG A 188 2.77 -22.80 32.72
C ARG A 188 1.24 -22.84 32.69
N TYR A 189 0.58 -21.78 33.14
CA TYR A 189 -0.89 -21.66 33.08
C TYR A 189 -1.40 -21.66 31.64
N LEU A 190 -0.73 -20.95 30.72
CA LEU A 190 -1.07 -20.91 29.30
C LEU A 190 -0.88 -22.28 28.62
N ALA A 191 0.11 -23.06 29.09
CA ALA A 191 0.34 -24.43 28.65
C ALA A 191 -0.66 -25.45 29.24
N GLY A 192 -1.64 -25.00 30.06
CA GLY A 192 -2.71 -25.85 30.59
C GLY A 192 -2.25 -26.80 31.70
N GLN A 193 -1.08 -26.60 32.29
CA GLN A 193 -0.61 -27.38 33.44
C GLN A 193 -1.26 -26.80 34.72
N SER A 194 -2.13 -27.59 35.39
CA SER A 194 -2.76 -27.17 36.64
C SER A 194 -1.79 -27.29 37.83
N HIS A 195 -2.08 -26.53 38.89
CA HIS A 195 -1.20 -26.35 40.04
C HIS A 195 -1.02 -27.60 40.95
N ASP A 196 -1.76 -28.68 40.69
CA ASP A 196 -1.83 -29.88 41.54
C ASP A 196 -0.79 -30.97 41.23
N ASP A 197 -0.04 -30.87 40.13
CA ASP A 197 0.98 -31.87 39.74
C ASP A 197 2.39 -31.53 40.26
N GLN A 198 2.49 -31.04 41.52
CA GLN A 198 3.74 -30.53 42.08
C GLN A 198 4.79 -31.59 42.43
N ASN A 199 4.48 -32.89 42.40
CA ASN A 199 5.34 -33.91 43.00
C ASN A 199 5.95 -34.96 42.06
N ASN A 200 5.85 -34.84 40.73
CA ASN A 200 6.53 -35.85 39.89
C ASN A 200 6.96 -35.45 38.47
N LEU A 201 7.50 -34.24 38.25
CA LEU A 201 8.11 -33.91 36.95
C LEU A 201 9.41 -33.09 37.11
N PRO A 202 10.52 -33.44 36.42
CA PRO A 202 11.77 -32.68 36.48
C PRO A 202 11.61 -31.26 35.94
N LEU A 203 12.32 -30.32 36.56
CA LEU A 203 12.34 -28.89 36.31
C LEU A 203 12.89 -28.46 34.92
N ASP A 204 13.28 -29.40 34.06
CA ASP A 204 13.90 -29.14 32.74
C ASP A 204 12.92 -29.17 31.55
N SER A 205 11.62 -29.36 31.80
CA SER A 205 10.59 -29.47 30.76
C SER A 205 10.13 -28.12 30.16
N VAL A 206 10.99 -27.09 30.15
CA VAL A 206 10.71 -25.80 29.48
C VAL A 206 10.97 -25.88 27.96
N HIS A 207 11.59 -26.96 27.50
CA HIS A 207 11.49 -27.36 26.11
C HIS A 207 10.25 -28.23 25.93
N GLY A 208 9.16 -27.62 25.45
CA GLY A 208 8.02 -28.31 24.84
C GLY A 208 8.37 -29.02 23.53
N ALA A 209 9.56 -29.62 23.48
CA ALA A 209 10.08 -30.47 22.45
C ALA A 209 10.51 -31.76 23.15
N ASP A 210 10.03 -32.90 22.66
CA ASP A 210 10.40 -34.27 23.05
C ASP A 210 9.50 -35.01 24.05
N ALA A 211 8.20 -34.69 24.10
CA ALA A 211 7.25 -35.80 23.95
C ALA A 211 7.27 -36.10 22.44
N GLY A 212 7.86 -37.22 22.01
CA GLY A 212 8.11 -37.58 20.60
C GLY A 212 6.87 -37.75 19.70
N GLU A 213 5.75 -37.12 20.05
CA GLU A 213 4.54 -37.02 19.28
C GLU A 213 4.66 -35.84 18.30
N LEU A 214 5.09 -36.16 17.08
CA LEU A 214 5.06 -35.21 15.97
C LEU A 214 3.60 -34.85 15.66
N THR A 215 3.29 -33.55 15.66
CA THR A 215 1.99 -33.09 15.18
C THR A 215 1.80 -33.51 13.73
N THR A 216 0.60 -33.96 13.38
CA THR A 216 0.27 -34.35 12.00
C THR A 216 0.52 -33.19 11.04
N ALA A 217 1.09 -33.50 9.87
CA ALA A 217 1.35 -32.49 8.85
C ALA A 217 0.06 -31.74 8.46
N ARG A 218 0.13 -30.40 8.44
CA ARG A 218 -1.00 -29.57 8.01
C ARG A 218 -1.34 -29.87 6.55
N GLU A 219 -2.62 -30.11 6.28
CA GLU A 219 -3.05 -30.42 4.92
C GLU A 219 -2.77 -29.25 3.95
N PRO A 220 -2.31 -29.53 2.72
CA PRO A 220 -2.04 -28.52 1.70
C PRO A 220 -3.26 -27.64 1.34
N VAL A 221 -4.48 -28.14 1.62
CA VAL A 221 -5.73 -27.40 1.38
C VAL A 221 -5.76 -26.09 2.15
N PHE A 222 -5.18 -26.04 3.35
CA PHE A 222 -5.13 -24.84 4.18
C PHE A 222 -4.17 -23.76 3.67
N SER A 223 -3.28 -24.10 2.72
CA SER A 223 -2.38 -23.15 2.06
C SER A 223 -3.00 -22.57 0.77
N LYS A 224 -4.18 -23.05 0.35
CA LYS A 224 -4.90 -22.46 -0.79
C LYS A 224 -5.23 -20.99 -0.50
N GLY A 225 -5.11 -20.15 -1.51
CA GLY A 225 -5.26 -18.69 -1.38
C GLY A 225 -3.96 -17.93 -1.11
N GLN A 226 -2.92 -18.59 -0.60
CA GLN A 226 -1.62 -17.95 -0.31
C GLN A 226 -0.60 -18.06 -1.46
N SER A 227 -1.00 -18.61 -2.62
CA SER A 227 -0.08 -18.81 -3.74
C SER A 227 0.42 -17.49 -4.34
N LYS A 228 1.69 -17.46 -4.77
CA LYS A 228 2.30 -16.31 -5.45
C LYS A 228 1.49 -15.85 -6.67
N ARG A 229 0.89 -16.78 -7.41
CA ARG A 229 0.03 -16.48 -8.56
C ARG A 229 -1.16 -15.60 -8.17
N ILE A 230 -1.85 -15.93 -7.08
CA ILE A 230 -3.02 -15.17 -6.60
C ILE A 230 -2.60 -13.79 -6.10
N TRP A 231 -1.50 -13.70 -5.35
CA TRP A 231 -0.99 -12.43 -4.87
C TRP A 231 -0.54 -11.51 -6.01
N ASN A 232 0.11 -12.05 -7.06
CA ASN A 232 0.46 -11.27 -8.24
C ASN A 232 -0.77 -10.68 -8.95
N GLU A 233 -1.83 -11.49 -9.08
CA GLU A 233 -3.10 -11.01 -9.65
C GLU A 233 -3.74 -9.94 -8.76
N LEU A 234 -3.72 -10.10 -7.44
CA LEU A 234 -4.23 -9.11 -6.49
C LEU A 234 -3.50 -7.77 -6.65
N TYR A 235 -2.15 -7.76 -6.64
CA TYR A 235 -1.38 -6.53 -6.76
C TYR A 235 -1.56 -5.85 -8.12
N LYS A 236 -1.71 -6.62 -9.20
CA LYS A 236 -2.07 -6.09 -10.52
C LYS A 236 -3.41 -5.36 -10.49
N VAL A 237 -4.43 -5.95 -9.85
CA VAL A 237 -5.76 -5.33 -9.72
C VAL A 237 -5.66 -4.06 -8.88
N ILE A 238 -4.99 -4.12 -7.73
CA ILE A 238 -4.78 -2.95 -6.87
C ILE A 238 -4.14 -1.81 -7.68
N ASP A 239 -3.07 -2.09 -8.44
CA ASP A 239 -2.38 -1.07 -9.23
C ASP A 239 -3.23 -0.48 -10.35
N SER A 240 -4.00 -1.31 -11.06
CA SER A 240 -4.91 -0.85 -12.12
C SER A 240 -6.14 -0.08 -11.63
N SER A 241 -6.46 -0.19 -10.34
CA SER A 241 -7.67 0.40 -9.74
C SER A 241 -7.42 1.78 -9.15
N ASP A 242 -8.40 2.69 -9.31
CA ASP A 242 -8.44 3.96 -8.57
C ASP A 242 -9.12 3.79 -7.19
N VAL A 243 -10.09 2.88 -7.12
CA VAL A 243 -10.89 2.58 -5.93
C VAL A 243 -10.89 1.08 -5.67
N VAL A 244 -10.58 0.70 -4.44
CA VAL A 244 -10.55 -0.69 -3.97
C VAL A 244 -11.70 -0.91 -2.99
N ILE A 245 -12.57 -1.86 -3.31
CA ILE A 245 -13.67 -2.26 -2.42
C ILE A 245 -13.27 -3.59 -1.75
N HIS A 246 -13.19 -3.57 -0.43
CA HIS A 246 -12.90 -4.72 0.40
C HIS A 246 -14.22 -5.29 0.93
N VAL A 247 -14.65 -6.39 0.31
CA VAL A 247 -15.89 -7.08 0.65
C VAL A 247 -15.66 -7.94 1.89
N LEU A 248 -16.51 -7.76 2.90
CA LEU A 248 -16.47 -8.47 4.18
C LEU A 248 -17.76 -9.29 4.36
N ASP A 249 -17.66 -10.45 4.99
CA ASP A 249 -18.84 -11.27 5.34
C ASP A 249 -19.45 -10.75 6.64
N ALA A 250 -20.76 -10.49 6.65
CA ALA A 250 -21.47 -9.91 7.80
C ALA A 250 -21.47 -10.82 9.04
N ARG A 251 -21.21 -12.12 8.91
CA ARG A 251 -21.14 -13.04 10.05
C ARG A 251 -19.85 -12.90 10.85
N ASP A 252 -18.74 -12.63 10.17
CA ASP A 252 -17.43 -12.40 10.78
C ASP A 252 -16.62 -11.38 9.95
N PRO A 253 -16.92 -10.07 10.10
CA PRO A 253 -16.24 -9.03 9.34
C PRO A 253 -14.80 -8.81 9.81
N LEU A 254 -14.44 -9.20 11.03
CA LEU A 254 -13.08 -9.03 11.56
C LEU A 254 -12.16 -10.16 11.12
N GLY A 255 -12.63 -11.41 11.08
CA GLY A 255 -11.87 -12.54 10.57
C GLY A 255 -11.69 -12.52 9.05
N THR A 256 -12.65 -11.98 8.30
CA THR A 256 -12.56 -11.85 6.84
C THR A 256 -11.78 -10.61 6.37
N ARG A 257 -11.34 -9.75 7.29
CA ARG A 257 -10.61 -8.51 6.98
C ARG A 257 -9.11 -8.73 6.84
N CYS A 258 -8.56 -8.42 5.66
CA CYS A 258 -7.12 -8.45 5.41
C CYS A 258 -6.38 -7.15 5.79
N ARG A 259 -5.82 -7.07 7.00
CA ARG A 259 -5.04 -5.90 7.48
C ARG A 259 -3.77 -5.64 6.70
N SER A 260 -3.16 -6.68 6.12
CA SER A 260 -1.93 -6.55 5.35
C SER A 260 -2.12 -5.68 4.10
N VAL A 261 -3.24 -5.88 3.39
CA VAL A 261 -3.57 -5.11 2.18
C VAL A 261 -3.93 -3.67 2.54
N GLU A 262 -4.62 -3.45 3.65
CA GLU A 262 -4.94 -2.11 4.12
C GLU A 262 -3.69 -1.30 4.48
N LYS A 263 -2.75 -1.95 5.17
CA LYS A 263 -1.45 -1.35 5.49
C LYS A 263 -0.69 -1.00 4.21
N TYR A 264 -0.62 -1.94 3.26
CA TYR A 264 0.01 -1.73 1.97
C TYR A 264 -0.59 -0.55 1.20
N ILE A 265 -1.92 -0.47 1.09
CA ILE A 265 -2.59 0.64 0.40
C ILE A 265 -2.31 1.97 1.12
N ARG A 266 -2.33 1.98 2.45
CA ARG A 266 -2.07 3.21 3.23
C ARG A 266 -0.63 3.72 3.08
N GLU A 267 0.34 2.82 3.02
CA GLU A 267 1.77 3.16 2.97
C GLU A 267 2.25 3.42 1.53
N GLU A 268 1.94 2.52 0.60
CA GLU A 268 2.49 2.55 -0.77
C GLU A 268 1.58 3.29 -1.75
N ALA A 269 0.26 3.28 -1.52
CA ALA A 269 -0.73 3.82 -2.47
C ALA A 269 -1.80 4.72 -1.82
N PRO A 270 -1.41 5.80 -1.09
CA PRO A 270 -2.34 6.66 -0.35
C PRO A 270 -3.34 7.42 -1.23
N HIS A 271 -3.12 7.46 -2.55
CA HIS A 271 -4.01 8.08 -3.53
C HIS A 271 -5.18 7.17 -3.90
N LYS A 272 -5.09 5.87 -3.64
CA LYS A 272 -6.16 4.91 -3.89
C LYS A 272 -7.15 4.94 -2.74
N HIS A 273 -8.43 4.87 -3.06
CA HIS A 273 -9.49 4.91 -2.04
C HIS A 273 -9.88 3.49 -1.65
N LEU A 274 -9.87 3.19 -0.36
CA LEU A 274 -10.30 1.91 0.19
C LEU A 274 -11.70 2.06 0.79
N LEU A 275 -12.64 1.20 0.39
CA LEU A 275 -14.00 1.13 0.95
C LEU A 275 -14.29 -0.25 1.47
N PHE A 276 -15.02 -0.36 2.58
CA PHE A 276 -15.55 -1.63 3.05
C PHE A 276 -16.97 -1.84 2.54
N LEU A 277 -17.27 -3.06 2.11
CA LEU A 277 -18.62 -3.47 1.74
C LEU A 277 -18.99 -4.71 2.55
N ILE A 278 -19.99 -4.57 3.42
CA ILE A 278 -20.50 -5.69 4.21
C ILE A 278 -21.52 -6.45 3.35
N ASN A 279 -21.25 -7.73 3.11
CA ASN A 279 -22.06 -8.63 2.31
C ASN A 279 -22.67 -9.74 3.18
N LYS A 280 -23.75 -10.36 2.71
CA LYS A 280 -24.52 -11.42 3.41
C LYS A 280 -25.23 -10.95 4.68
N CYS A 281 -25.77 -9.73 4.66
CA CYS A 281 -26.54 -9.16 5.77
C CYS A 281 -27.84 -9.91 6.05
N ASP A 282 -28.33 -10.74 5.11
CA ASP A 282 -29.47 -11.63 5.27
C ASP A 282 -29.25 -12.73 6.33
N LEU A 283 -27.99 -13.12 6.55
CA LEU A 283 -27.64 -14.19 7.48
C LEU A 283 -27.55 -13.74 8.94
N ILE A 284 -27.70 -12.44 9.19
CA ILE A 284 -27.65 -11.86 10.53
C ILE A 284 -28.94 -11.08 10.81
N PRO A 285 -29.40 -11.03 12.07
CA PRO A 285 -30.54 -10.18 12.41
C PRO A 285 -30.28 -8.72 12.06
N THR A 286 -31.31 -7.98 11.64
CA THR A 286 -31.21 -6.55 11.31
C THR A 286 -30.64 -5.72 12.47
N SER A 287 -30.96 -6.11 13.71
CA SER A 287 -30.42 -5.47 14.91
C SER A 287 -28.90 -5.59 15.03
N VAL A 288 -28.30 -6.63 14.45
CA VAL A 288 -26.85 -6.84 14.41
C VAL A 288 -26.24 -6.07 13.24
N ALA A 289 -26.89 -6.08 12.07
CA ALA A 289 -26.42 -5.37 10.88
C ALA A 289 -26.34 -3.84 11.07
N VAL A 290 -27.23 -3.26 11.88
CA VAL A 290 -27.30 -1.82 12.14
C VAL A 290 -26.44 -1.40 13.35
N ARG A 291 -25.82 -2.34 14.07
CA ARG A 291 -25.04 -2.00 15.28
C ARG A 291 -23.84 -1.11 14.96
N PRO A 292 -23.52 -0.14 15.84
CA PRO A 292 -22.34 0.71 15.69
C PRO A 292 -21.01 -0.06 15.67
N THR A 293 -20.96 -1.32 16.12
CA THR A 293 -19.75 -2.17 16.02
C THR A 293 -19.49 -2.66 14.60
N PHE A 294 -20.53 -2.92 13.80
CA PHE A 294 -20.42 -3.12 12.34
C PHE A 294 -20.09 -1.81 11.64
N LEU A 295 -20.57 -0.69 12.19
CA LEU A 295 -20.20 0.67 11.79
C LEU A 295 -18.79 1.06 12.26
N PHE A 296 -18.19 0.44 13.28
CA PHE A 296 -16.87 0.82 13.80
C PHE A 296 -15.72 0.33 12.90
N LEU A 297 -15.99 -0.68 12.05
CA LEU A 297 -15.15 -0.95 10.89
C LEU A 297 -15.14 0.24 9.88
N SER A 298 -16.11 1.15 9.94
CA SER A 298 -16.28 2.32 9.04
C SER A 298 -15.47 3.56 9.43
N VAL A 299 -14.72 3.56 10.54
CA VAL A 299 -13.94 4.75 10.98
C VAL A 299 -12.73 5.01 10.08
N SER A 300 -12.36 4.08 9.19
CA SER A 300 -11.26 4.28 8.23
C SER A 300 -11.71 4.33 6.76
N ALA A 301 -13.01 4.18 6.46
CA ALA A 301 -13.55 4.21 5.12
C ALA A 301 -15.09 4.28 5.12
N THR A 302 -15.64 5.15 4.28
CA THR A 302 -17.08 5.24 3.95
C THR A 302 -17.68 3.88 3.60
N LEU A 303 -18.80 3.55 4.26
CA LEU A 303 -19.60 2.35 3.98
C LEU A 303 -20.89 2.77 3.28
N HIS A 304 -21.17 2.17 2.12
CA HIS A 304 -22.51 2.16 1.54
C HIS A 304 -23.09 0.76 1.75
N PRO A 305 -24.19 0.59 2.52
CA PRO A 305 -24.89 -0.68 2.56
C PRO A 305 -25.47 -0.95 1.16
N PHE A 306 -24.93 -1.94 0.46
CA PHE A 306 -25.41 -2.33 -0.86
C PHE A 306 -26.52 -3.37 -0.70
N GLN A 307 -27.76 -2.90 -0.53
CA GLN A 307 -28.94 -3.72 -0.75
C GLN A 307 -29.41 -3.43 -2.17
N LEU A 308 -29.24 -4.38 -3.08
CA LEU A 308 -29.96 -4.39 -4.34
C LEU A 308 -31.45 -4.48 -3.99
N HIS A 309 -32.10 -3.32 -3.89
CA HIS A 309 -33.54 -3.22 -3.92
C HIS A 309 -34.00 -3.80 -5.26
N PHE A 310 -34.36 -5.08 -5.26
CA PHE A 310 -35.41 -5.52 -6.15
C PHE A 310 -36.64 -4.70 -5.78
N LEU A 311 -36.96 -3.72 -6.63
CA LEU A 311 -38.30 -3.17 -6.73
C LEU A 311 -39.24 -4.37 -6.95
N SER A 312 -39.94 -4.77 -5.90
CA SER A 312 -41.21 -5.45 -6.04
C SER A 312 -42.21 -4.43 -6.60
N PHE A 313 -42.62 -4.64 -7.85
CA PHE A 313 -43.96 -4.25 -8.28
C PHE A 313 -45.00 -4.97 -7.43
#